data_AF-A0A3D0ULE0-F1
#
_entry.id   AF-A0A3D0ULE0-F1
#
_cell.length_a   1.000
_cell.length_b   1.000
_cell.length_c   1.000
_cell.angle_alpha   90.00
_cell.angle_beta   90.00
_cell.angle_gamma   90.00
#
_symmetry.space_group_name_H-M   'P 1'
#
loop_
_entity.id
_entity.type
_entity.pdbx_description
1 polymer ?
#
loop_
_entity_poly.entity_id
_entity_poly.type
_entity_poly.pdbx_seq_one_letter_code
_entity_poly.pdbx_strand_id
1 'polypeptide(L)'
;MRTACKLFEAFFENGLLNDYRQRFRKFMRRLGRSRDNAVFLTKLNQYIEEATASAKLTPQESVTLRKLSTYWEANKAAADGEVRRFLSKGKYQAFLLEFESFTKTRGMGAQVADDPLAPTKVNLLAPILISEKVAAVRAFDAYLDDAPLDLLHALRIKLKELRYSLEFFQPVMGPSAAEAIETVKKLLIHLGDINDARIHLKMMASVKDEDLNTAVVLYQQAKEKELYGLTKDLPLLWIELENPEWRNQVALALAAM
;
A
#
# COMPACT_ATOMS: atom_id res chain seq x y z
N MET A 1 9.55 -2.60 5.50
CA MET A 1 10.53 -3.68 5.18
C MET A 1 10.85 -3.80 3.70
N ARG A 2 9.96 -4.26 2.80
CA ARG A 2 10.31 -4.37 1.36
C ARG A 2 10.84 -3.08 0.72
N THR A 3 10.24 -1.93 1.07
CA THR A 3 10.73 -0.62 0.63
C THR A 3 12.08 -0.27 1.24
N ALA A 4 12.29 -0.57 2.53
CA ALA A 4 13.60 -0.38 3.19
C ALA A 4 14.70 -1.20 2.50
N CYS A 5 14.44 -2.48 2.22
CA CYS A 5 15.40 -3.33 1.51
C CYS A 5 15.79 -2.76 0.13
N LYS A 6 14.83 -2.15 -0.58
CA LYS A 6 15.07 -1.50 -1.87
C LYS A 6 15.79 -0.15 -1.71
N LEU A 7 15.44 0.62 -0.68
CA LEU A 7 15.99 1.95 -0.41
C LEU A 7 17.47 1.87 -0.03
N PHE A 8 17.83 0.87 0.77
CA PHE A 8 19.19 0.71 1.28
C PHE A 8 20.02 -0.32 0.51
N GLU A 9 19.52 -0.87 -0.60
CA GLU A 9 20.14 -1.97 -1.35
C GLU A 9 21.61 -1.69 -1.72
N ALA A 10 21.90 -0.46 -2.12
CA ALA A 10 23.23 -0.02 -2.56
C ALA A 10 24.26 0.13 -1.43
N PHE A 11 23.88 -0.05 -0.17
CA PHE A 11 24.80 0.06 0.99
C PHE A 11 25.13 -1.29 1.62
N PHE A 12 24.60 -2.37 1.06
CA PHE A 12 24.76 -3.73 1.55
C PHE A 12 25.29 -4.64 0.44
N GLU A 13 25.90 -5.75 0.84
CA GLU A 13 26.43 -6.76 -0.08
C GLU A 13 25.43 -7.10 -1.19
N ASN A 14 25.94 -7.22 -2.41
CA ASN A 14 25.11 -7.40 -3.60
C ASN A 14 24.19 -8.63 -3.43
N GLY A 15 22.88 -8.41 -3.56
CA GLY A 15 21.87 -9.46 -3.44
C GLY A 15 21.35 -9.73 -2.02
N LEU A 16 22.06 -9.29 -0.97
CA LEU A 16 21.68 -9.58 0.43
C LEU A 16 20.28 -9.06 0.77
N LEU A 17 20.05 -7.76 0.56
CA LEU A 17 18.74 -7.15 0.84
C LEU A 17 17.66 -7.60 -0.15
N ASN A 18 18.04 -7.98 -1.38
CA ASN A 18 17.11 -8.55 -2.36
C ASN A 18 16.59 -9.92 -1.91
N ASP A 19 17.44 -10.77 -1.32
CA ASP A 19 17.04 -12.06 -0.77
C ASP A 19 16.01 -11.92 0.35
N TYR A 20 16.26 -10.99 1.30
CA TYR A 20 15.29 -10.62 2.32
C TYR A 20 13.98 -10.13 1.70
N ARG A 21 14.06 -9.23 0.71
CA ARG A 21 12.89 -8.68 0.00
C ARG A 21 12.07 -9.77 -0.69
N GLN A 22 12.69 -10.77 -1.30
CA GLN A 22 11.99 -11.89 -1.95
C GLN A 22 11.30 -12.79 -0.92
N ARG A 23 11.93 -13.05 0.22
CA ARG A 23 11.32 -13.81 1.33
C ARG A 23 10.11 -13.06 1.91
N PHE A 24 10.23 -11.75 2.14
CA PHE A 24 9.10 -10.90 2.52
C PHE A 24 7.99 -10.90 1.47
N ARG A 25 8.31 -10.88 0.17
CA ARG A 25 7.31 -10.96 -0.90
C ARG A 25 6.50 -12.26 -0.83
N LYS A 26 7.16 -13.40 -0.62
CA LYS A 26 6.49 -14.72 -0.48
C LYS A 26 5.53 -14.73 0.72
N PHE A 27 5.93 -14.11 1.82
CA PHE A 27 5.09 -13.97 3.02
C PHE A 27 3.89 -13.04 2.76
N MET A 28 4.15 -11.81 2.29
CA MET A 28 3.13 -10.80 2.05
C MET A 28 2.08 -11.25 1.03
N ARG A 29 2.44 -12.09 0.04
CA ARG A 29 1.46 -12.65 -0.92
C ARG A 29 0.40 -13.52 -0.22
N ARG A 30 0.79 -14.24 0.83
CA ARG A 30 -0.13 -15.10 1.60
C ARG A 30 -1.03 -14.26 2.52
N LEU A 31 -0.44 -13.25 3.17
CA LEU A 31 -1.19 -12.28 3.97
C LEU A 31 -2.16 -11.45 3.12
N GLY A 32 -1.77 -11.12 1.88
CA GLY A 32 -2.55 -10.29 0.97
C GLY A 32 -3.95 -10.84 0.75
N ARG A 33 -4.08 -12.14 0.45
CA ARG A 33 -5.39 -12.78 0.24
C ARG A 33 -6.30 -12.69 1.47
N SER A 34 -5.76 -12.93 2.66
CA SER A 34 -6.52 -12.79 3.93
C SER A 34 -6.94 -11.32 4.15
N ARG A 35 -6.03 -10.37 3.89
CA ARG A 35 -6.30 -8.94 4.01
C ARG A 35 -7.36 -8.46 3.01
N ASP A 36 -7.25 -8.86 1.75
CA ASP A 36 -8.18 -8.48 0.69
C ASP A 36 -9.59 -8.99 1.01
N ASN A 37 -9.73 -10.25 1.45
CA ASN A 37 -11.02 -10.80 1.92
C ASN A 37 -11.58 -10.03 3.13
N ALA A 38 -10.72 -9.65 4.08
CA ALA A 38 -11.14 -8.88 5.25
C ALA A 38 -11.65 -7.48 4.87
N VAL A 39 -10.92 -6.77 4.00
CA VAL A 39 -11.34 -5.44 3.51
C VAL A 39 -12.63 -5.53 2.69
N PHE A 40 -12.74 -6.56 1.84
CA PHE A 40 -13.95 -6.82 1.07
C PHE A 40 -15.16 -6.99 1.97
N LEU A 41 -15.08 -7.85 2.98
CA LEU A 41 -16.15 -8.08 3.95
C LEU A 41 -16.53 -6.81 4.71
N THR A 42 -15.55 -6.08 5.22
CA THR A 42 -15.81 -4.81 5.94
C THR A 42 -16.59 -3.85 5.07
N LYS A 43 -16.14 -3.60 3.83
CA LYS A 43 -16.79 -2.66 2.91
C LYS A 43 -18.13 -3.19 2.36
N LEU A 44 -18.31 -4.50 2.23
CA LEU A 44 -19.59 -5.09 1.82
C LEU A 44 -20.63 -4.95 2.94
N ASN A 45 -20.27 -5.29 4.17
CA ASN A 45 -21.18 -5.17 5.31
C ASN A 45 -21.57 -3.71 5.57
N GLN A 46 -20.60 -2.79 5.49
CA GLN A 46 -20.88 -1.35 5.57
C GLN A 46 -21.87 -0.91 4.47
N TYR A 47 -21.67 -1.34 3.22
CA TYR A 47 -22.60 -1.03 2.14
C TYR A 47 -24.02 -1.58 2.41
N ILE A 48 -24.14 -2.83 2.88
CA ILE A 48 -25.43 -3.45 3.22
C ILE A 48 -26.13 -2.63 4.31
N GLU A 49 -25.41 -2.25 5.36
CA GLU A 49 -25.95 -1.46 6.48
C GLU A 49 -26.43 -0.09 6.02
N GLU A 50 -25.59 0.67 5.33
CA GLU A 50 -25.90 2.02 4.85
C GLU A 50 -27.05 2.02 3.83
N ALA A 51 -27.05 1.08 2.89
CA ALA A 51 -28.07 1.00 1.84
C ALA A 51 -29.41 0.47 2.38
N THR A 52 -29.40 -0.39 3.41
CA THR A 52 -30.62 -0.80 4.13
C THR A 52 -31.17 0.38 4.95
N ALA A 53 -30.32 1.08 5.71
CA ALA A 53 -30.73 2.22 6.52
C ALA A 53 -31.32 3.37 5.69
N SER A 54 -30.83 3.57 4.47
CA SER A 54 -31.32 4.58 3.53
C SER A 54 -32.43 4.09 2.59
N ALA A 55 -33.01 2.91 2.85
CA ALA A 55 -34.08 2.29 2.04
C ALA A 55 -33.74 2.18 0.52
N LYS A 56 -32.45 2.08 0.18
CA LYS A 56 -31.97 1.89 -1.19
C LYS A 56 -31.99 0.42 -1.63
N LEU A 57 -32.07 -0.50 -0.68
CA LEU A 57 -32.20 -1.93 -0.92
C LEU A 57 -33.59 -2.40 -0.51
N THR A 58 -34.19 -3.25 -1.34
CA THR A 58 -35.35 -4.04 -0.96
C THR A 58 -34.94 -5.12 0.06
N PRO A 59 -35.89 -5.64 0.87
CA PRO A 59 -35.60 -6.74 1.79
C PRO A 59 -34.95 -7.95 1.13
N GLN A 60 -35.35 -8.27 -0.11
CA GLN A 60 -34.83 -9.41 -0.87
C GLN A 60 -33.38 -9.17 -1.33
N GLU A 61 -33.03 -7.95 -1.75
CA GLU A 61 -31.66 -7.59 -2.10
C GLU A 61 -30.74 -7.62 -0.88
N SER A 62 -31.20 -7.13 0.27
CA SER A 62 -30.45 -7.22 1.53
C SER A 62 -30.18 -8.67 1.93
N VAL A 63 -31.16 -9.58 1.80
CA VAL A 63 -30.95 -11.02 2.03
C VAL A 63 -29.93 -11.60 1.07
N THR A 64 -30.01 -11.24 -0.21
CA THR A 64 -29.11 -11.77 -1.26
C THR A 64 -27.67 -11.29 -1.05
N LEU A 65 -27.46 -10.01 -0.71
CA LEU A 65 -26.12 -9.48 -0.37
C LEU A 65 -25.54 -10.10 0.91
N ARG A 66 -26.37 -10.45 1.90
CA ARG A 66 -25.92 -11.19 3.09
C ARG A 66 -25.41 -12.58 2.74
N LYS A 67 -26.00 -13.28 1.77
CA LYS A 67 -25.45 -14.55 1.26
C LYS A 67 -24.05 -14.37 0.68
N LEU A 68 -23.83 -13.31 -0.10
CA LEU A 68 -22.51 -12.98 -0.63
C LEU A 68 -21.50 -12.67 0.50
N SER A 69 -21.95 -12.00 1.57
CA SER A 69 -21.12 -11.77 2.76
C SER A 69 -20.70 -13.08 3.42
N THR A 70 -21.64 -13.99 3.68
CA THR A 70 -21.35 -15.33 4.23
C THR A 70 -20.39 -16.14 3.34
N TYR A 71 -20.53 -16.05 2.01
CA TYR A 71 -19.58 -16.66 1.07
C TYR A 71 -18.15 -16.14 1.27
N TRP A 72 -17.99 -14.83 1.43
CA TRP A 72 -16.67 -14.23 1.65
C TRP A 72 -16.12 -14.46 3.07
N GLU A 73 -16.98 -14.61 4.08
CA GLU A 73 -16.58 -15.02 5.43
C GLU A 73 -15.90 -16.38 5.42
N ALA A 74 -16.48 -17.36 4.71
CA ALA A 74 -15.89 -18.68 4.52
C ALA A 74 -14.53 -18.59 3.79
N ASN A 75 -14.44 -17.77 2.73
CA ASN A 75 -13.19 -17.53 2.00
C ASN A 75 -12.11 -16.86 2.86
N LYS A 76 -12.49 -15.90 3.71
CA LYS A 76 -11.59 -15.28 4.70
C LYS A 76 -11.09 -16.32 5.71
N ALA A 77 -11.99 -17.11 6.28
CA ALA A 77 -11.62 -18.13 7.26
C ALA A 77 -10.62 -19.15 6.68
N ALA A 78 -10.84 -19.58 5.43
CA ALA A 78 -9.90 -20.45 4.71
C ALA A 78 -8.53 -19.78 4.51
N ALA A 79 -8.50 -18.53 4.05
CA ALA A 79 -7.26 -17.77 3.86
C ALA A 79 -6.50 -17.53 5.18
N ASP A 80 -7.22 -17.23 6.27
CA ASP A 80 -6.64 -17.08 7.61
C ASP A 80 -6.03 -18.41 8.10
N GLY A 81 -6.67 -19.55 7.83
CA GLY A 81 -6.13 -20.88 8.09
C GLY A 81 -4.83 -21.14 7.33
N GLU A 82 -4.75 -20.76 6.06
CA GLU A 82 -3.52 -20.85 5.25
C GLU A 82 -2.38 -19.99 5.82
N VAL A 83 -2.69 -18.78 6.27
CA VAL A 83 -1.74 -17.86 6.91
C VAL A 83 -1.23 -18.46 8.21
N ARG A 84 -2.11 -18.91 9.11
CA ARG A 84 -1.73 -19.53 10.40
C ARG A 84 -0.82 -20.74 10.19
N ARG A 85 -1.19 -21.63 9.26
CA ARG A 85 -0.37 -22.80 8.90
C ARG A 85 0.98 -22.43 8.29
N PHE A 86 1.08 -21.29 7.61
CA PHE A 86 2.37 -20.81 7.10
C PHE A 86 3.24 -20.25 8.23
N LEU A 87 2.66 -19.43 9.10
CA LEU A 87 3.35 -18.80 10.23
C LEU A 87 3.85 -19.83 11.26
N SER A 88 3.18 -20.97 11.41
CA SER A 88 3.59 -22.05 12.30
C SER A 88 4.78 -22.88 11.79
N LYS A 89 5.23 -22.68 10.55
CA LYS A 89 6.36 -23.45 10.01
C LYS A 89 7.68 -22.99 10.64
N GLY A 90 8.49 -23.95 11.11
CA GLY A 90 9.83 -23.68 11.64
C GLY A 90 10.72 -22.87 10.69
N LYS A 91 10.61 -23.09 9.36
CA LYS A 91 11.34 -22.29 8.35
C LYS A 91 11.02 -20.79 8.41
N TYR A 92 9.79 -20.41 8.77
CA TYR A 92 9.41 -19.01 8.90
C TYR A 92 9.91 -18.42 10.23
N GLN A 93 9.84 -19.18 11.32
CA GLN A 93 10.40 -18.74 12.60
C GLN A 93 11.92 -18.55 12.52
N ALA A 94 12.62 -19.48 11.89
CA ALA A 94 14.06 -19.37 11.62
C ALA A 94 14.39 -18.13 10.77
N PHE A 95 13.56 -17.81 9.78
CA PHE A 95 13.72 -16.57 9.00
C PHE A 95 13.60 -15.31 9.86
N LEU A 96 12.64 -15.27 10.79
CA LEU A 96 12.49 -14.10 11.67
C LEU A 96 13.69 -13.92 12.59
N LEU A 97 14.21 -15.01 13.17
CA LEU A 97 15.41 -14.98 14.00
C LEU A 97 16.65 -14.55 13.20
N GLU A 98 16.79 -15.06 11.98
CA GLU A 98 17.87 -14.67 11.07
C GLU A 98 17.79 -13.17 10.72
N PHE A 99 16.62 -12.67 10.35
CA PHE A 99 16.42 -11.26 10.03
C PHE A 99 16.60 -10.37 11.26
N GLU A 100 16.14 -10.81 12.44
CA GLU A 100 16.38 -10.12 13.70
C GLU A 100 17.87 -10.00 13.99
N SER A 101 18.62 -11.10 13.89
CA SER A 101 20.08 -11.10 14.06
C SER A 101 20.74 -10.14 13.08
N PHE A 102 20.35 -10.17 11.80
CA PHE A 102 20.83 -9.24 10.79
C PHE A 102 20.60 -7.78 11.19
N THR A 103 19.40 -7.43 11.66
CA THR A 103 19.08 -6.04 12.05
C THR A 103 19.73 -5.58 13.34
N LYS A 104 20.14 -6.50 14.23
CA LYS A 104 20.76 -6.19 15.52
C LYS A 104 22.29 -6.21 15.47
N THR A 105 22.89 -6.89 14.50
CA THR A 105 24.34 -6.95 14.35
C THR A 105 24.85 -5.78 13.52
N ARG A 106 25.54 -4.85 14.17
CA ARG A 106 26.12 -3.66 13.53
C ARG A 106 27.08 -4.06 12.40
N GLY A 107 26.89 -3.46 11.23
CA GLY A 107 27.75 -3.65 10.06
C GLY A 107 27.58 -5.00 9.35
N MET A 108 26.64 -5.84 9.79
CA MET A 108 26.41 -7.13 9.13
C MET A 108 25.96 -6.92 7.68
N GLY A 109 26.77 -7.42 6.74
CA GLY A 109 26.52 -7.30 5.30
C GLY A 109 26.61 -5.88 4.75
N ALA A 110 27.14 -4.92 5.51
CA ALA A 110 27.37 -3.57 5.01
C ALA A 110 28.52 -3.58 4.00
N GLN A 111 28.34 -2.88 2.87
CA GLN A 111 29.43 -2.67 1.93
C GLN A 111 30.43 -1.66 2.51
N VAL A 112 31.71 -1.97 2.36
CA VAL A 112 32.78 -1.00 2.57
C VAL A 112 32.97 -0.28 1.25
N ALA A 113 32.87 1.05 1.26
CA ALA A 113 33.14 1.84 0.07
C ALA A 113 34.63 1.74 -0.29
N ASP A 114 34.93 1.44 -1.56
CA ASP A 114 36.30 1.43 -2.07
C ASP A 114 36.90 2.86 -2.12
N ASP A 115 36.03 3.87 -2.28
CA ASP A 115 36.39 5.28 -2.27
C ASP A 115 36.30 5.87 -0.85
N PRO A 116 37.42 6.36 -0.25
CA PRO A 116 37.42 6.97 1.07
C PRO A 116 36.60 8.27 1.15
N LEU A 117 36.27 8.90 0.01
CA LEU A 117 35.43 10.10 -0.05
C LEU A 117 33.95 9.78 -0.30
N ALA A 118 33.57 8.50 -0.43
CA ALA A 118 32.19 8.13 -0.63
C ALA A 118 31.31 8.61 0.53
N PRO A 119 30.13 9.22 0.25
CA PRO A 119 29.23 9.67 1.30
C PRO A 119 28.65 8.46 2.04
N THR A 120 28.94 8.36 3.34
CA THR A 120 28.46 7.27 4.21
C THR A 120 27.49 7.73 5.30
N LYS A 121 27.38 9.05 5.51
CA LYS A 121 26.52 9.62 6.55
C LYS A 121 25.07 9.75 6.06
N VAL A 122 24.13 9.45 6.95
CA VAL A 122 22.69 9.52 6.67
C VAL A 122 22.28 10.91 6.20
N ASN A 123 22.79 11.98 6.80
CA ASN A 123 22.43 13.35 6.41
C ASN A 123 22.93 13.77 5.02
N LEU A 124 23.99 13.14 4.51
CA LEU A 124 24.47 13.38 3.15
C LEU A 124 23.66 12.58 2.11
N LEU A 125 23.22 11.37 2.47
CA LEU A 125 22.56 10.44 1.55
C LEU A 125 21.03 10.60 1.50
N ALA A 126 20.40 10.87 2.64
CA ALA A 126 18.93 10.93 2.73
C ALA A 126 18.32 12.01 1.81
N PRO A 127 18.88 13.22 1.67
CA PRO A 127 18.34 14.21 0.73
C PRO A 127 18.30 13.73 -0.71
N ILE A 128 19.34 13.02 -1.16
CA ILE A 128 19.40 12.45 -2.51
C ILE A 128 18.31 11.37 -2.66
N LEU A 129 18.26 10.41 -1.73
CA LEU A 129 17.30 9.30 -1.78
C LEU A 129 15.84 9.77 -1.75
N ILE A 130 15.53 10.78 -0.94
CA ILE A 130 14.20 11.37 -0.84
C ILE A 130 13.87 12.13 -2.13
N SER A 131 14.80 12.94 -2.64
CA SER A 131 14.59 13.72 -3.87
C SER A 131 14.29 12.82 -5.07
N GLU A 132 14.95 11.67 -5.19
CA GLU A 132 14.61 10.66 -6.19
C GLU A 132 13.17 10.13 -6.05
N LYS A 133 12.68 9.92 -4.83
CA LYS A 133 11.30 9.44 -4.61
C LYS A 133 10.29 10.54 -4.91
N VAL A 134 10.59 11.78 -4.56
CA VAL A 134 9.77 12.94 -4.94
C VAL A 134 9.70 13.03 -6.45
N ALA A 135 10.83 13.04 -7.15
CA ALA A 135 10.87 13.07 -8.61
C ALA A 135 10.08 11.90 -9.24
N ALA A 136 10.22 10.69 -8.70
CA ALA A 136 9.50 9.52 -9.20
C ALA A 136 7.97 9.59 -8.99
N VAL A 137 7.49 10.30 -7.97
CA VAL A 137 6.05 10.58 -7.77
C VAL A 137 5.59 11.68 -8.72
N ARG A 138 6.33 12.79 -8.80
CA ARG A 138 5.98 13.94 -9.65
C ARG A 138 6.00 13.63 -11.14
N ALA A 139 6.78 12.62 -11.57
CA ALA A 139 6.75 12.13 -12.94
C ALA A 139 5.37 11.65 -13.41
N PHE A 140 4.42 11.39 -12.51
CA PHE A 140 3.05 11.02 -12.86
C PHE A 140 2.17 12.20 -13.23
N ASP A 141 2.55 13.43 -12.88
CA ASP A 141 1.75 14.66 -13.05
C ASP A 141 1.18 14.78 -14.48
N ALA A 142 2.04 14.59 -15.47
CA ALA A 142 1.68 14.67 -16.90
C ALA A 142 0.76 13.54 -17.41
N TYR A 143 0.42 12.56 -16.57
CA TYR A 143 -0.32 11.35 -16.96
C TYR A 143 -1.56 11.09 -16.11
N LEU A 144 -1.99 12.03 -15.27
CA LEU A 144 -3.13 11.82 -14.37
C LEU A 144 -4.49 12.07 -15.01
N ASP A 145 -4.54 12.90 -16.06
CA ASP A 145 -5.75 13.11 -16.83
C ASP A 145 -6.21 11.79 -17.46
N ASP A 146 -7.41 11.34 -17.08
CA ASP A 146 -8.02 10.06 -17.47
C ASP A 146 -7.10 8.83 -17.27
N ALA A 147 -6.25 8.88 -16.24
CA ALA A 147 -5.29 7.82 -15.95
C ALA A 147 -5.95 6.43 -15.81
N PRO A 148 -5.42 5.39 -16.50
CA PRO A 148 -5.92 4.03 -16.32
C PRO A 148 -5.62 3.54 -14.89
N LEU A 149 -6.47 2.66 -14.37
CA LEU A 149 -6.38 2.18 -12.98
C LEU A 149 -5.03 1.53 -12.64
N ASP A 150 -4.35 0.92 -13.61
CA ASP A 150 -3.03 0.33 -13.40
C ASP A 150 -1.93 1.40 -13.26
N LEU A 151 -2.09 2.56 -13.91
CA LEU A 151 -1.22 3.72 -13.70
C LEU A 151 -1.44 4.32 -12.31
N LEU A 152 -2.70 4.45 -11.86
CA LEU A 152 -3.03 4.89 -10.50
C LEU A 152 -2.48 3.93 -9.42
N HIS A 153 -2.53 2.62 -9.69
CA HIS A 153 -1.89 1.63 -8.84
C HIS A 153 -0.36 1.81 -8.78
N ALA A 154 0.28 2.09 -9.92
CA ALA A 154 1.71 2.37 -9.96
C ALA A 154 2.07 3.66 -9.19
N LEU A 155 1.29 4.74 -9.34
CA LEU A 155 1.44 5.96 -8.55
C LEU A 155 1.35 5.66 -7.05
N ARG A 156 0.35 4.89 -6.64
CA ARG A 156 0.18 4.49 -5.23
C ARG A 156 1.40 3.75 -4.68
N ILE A 157 2.05 2.91 -5.49
CA ILE A 157 3.29 2.24 -5.09
C ILE A 157 4.38 3.28 -4.85
N LYS A 158 4.55 4.25 -5.76
CA LYS A 158 5.58 5.30 -5.64
C LYS A 158 5.33 6.21 -4.44
N LEU A 159 4.09 6.62 -4.19
CA LEU A 159 3.74 7.38 -2.99
C LEU A 159 4.00 6.60 -1.69
N LYS A 160 3.77 5.28 -1.68
CA LYS A 160 4.18 4.45 -0.54
C LYS A 160 5.70 4.42 -0.37
N GLU A 161 6.44 4.31 -1.46
CA GLU A 161 7.90 4.38 -1.42
C GLU A 161 8.39 5.73 -0.87
N LEU A 162 7.78 6.84 -1.29
CA LEU A 162 8.05 8.17 -0.77
C LEU A 162 7.70 8.29 0.72
N ARG A 163 6.47 7.95 1.12
CA ARG A 163 6.05 8.01 2.52
C ARG A 163 6.97 7.23 3.44
N TYR A 164 7.30 5.99 3.08
CA TYR A 164 8.19 5.17 3.91
C TYR A 164 9.60 5.76 3.97
N SER A 165 10.11 6.35 2.89
CA SER A 165 11.42 7.02 2.90
C SER A 165 11.39 8.22 3.85
N LEU A 166 10.34 9.04 3.79
CA LEU A 166 10.15 10.15 4.72
C LEU A 166 10.02 9.65 6.18
N GLU A 167 9.25 8.59 6.44
CA GLU A 167 9.11 8.02 7.78
C GLU A 167 10.43 7.45 8.33
N PHE A 168 11.26 6.83 7.49
CA PHE A 168 12.56 6.30 7.92
C PHE A 168 13.54 7.40 8.30
N PHE A 169 13.55 8.51 7.56
CA PHE A 169 14.45 9.63 7.81
C PHE A 169 13.84 10.70 8.72
N GLN A 170 12.56 10.60 9.10
CA GLN A 170 11.89 11.58 9.95
C GLN A 170 12.67 11.96 11.22
N PRO A 171 13.31 11.01 11.95
CA PRO A 171 14.08 11.35 13.14
C PRO A 171 15.22 12.35 12.93
N VAL A 172 15.66 12.54 11.68
CA VAL A 172 16.74 13.45 11.30
C VAL A 172 16.28 14.62 10.42
N MET A 173 14.98 14.79 10.15
CA MET A 173 14.44 15.78 9.20
C MET A 173 13.66 16.95 9.83
N GLY A 174 13.82 17.22 11.12
CA GLY A 174 13.08 18.28 11.81
C GLY A 174 11.55 18.13 11.75
N PRO A 175 10.78 19.14 12.20
CA PRO A 175 9.33 19.03 12.34
C PRO A 175 8.56 19.03 11.00
N SER A 176 9.05 19.74 9.97
CA SER A 176 8.37 19.85 8.67
C SER A 176 8.18 18.51 7.94
N ALA A 177 8.98 17.50 8.28
CA ALA A 177 8.81 16.15 7.77
C ALA A 177 7.43 15.54 8.10
N ALA A 178 6.90 15.83 9.30
CA ALA A 178 5.60 15.31 9.72
C ALA A 178 4.47 15.83 8.82
N GLU A 179 4.49 17.12 8.50
CA GLU A 179 3.50 17.78 7.63
C GLU A 179 3.56 17.23 6.21
N ALA A 180 4.78 17.07 5.67
CA ALA A 180 4.97 16.47 4.35
C ALA A 180 4.44 15.02 4.31
N ILE A 181 4.66 14.24 5.37
CA ILE A 181 4.15 12.86 5.50
C ILE A 181 2.63 12.82 5.54
N GLU A 182 1.97 13.72 6.29
CA GLU A 182 0.51 13.76 6.38
C GLU A 182 -0.15 14.07 5.03
N THR A 183 0.43 14.98 4.24
CA THR A 183 -0.05 15.26 2.88
C THR A 183 0.01 14.01 2.00
N VAL A 184 1.13 13.27 2.02
CA VAL A 184 1.27 12.02 1.28
C VAL A 184 0.28 10.95 1.77
N LYS A 185 0.00 10.89 3.08
CA LYS A 185 -0.98 9.96 3.65
C LYS A 185 -2.40 10.20 3.15
N LYS A 186 -2.84 11.45 3.07
CA LYS A 186 -4.18 11.81 2.54
C LYS A 186 -4.38 11.26 1.13
N LEU A 187 -3.44 11.53 0.22
CA LEU A 187 -3.52 11.02 -1.14
C LEU A 187 -3.45 9.47 -1.20
N LEU A 188 -2.66 8.85 -0.31
CA LEU A 188 -2.58 7.39 -0.21
C LEU A 188 -3.87 6.73 0.29
N ILE A 189 -4.67 7.41 1.11
CA ILE A 189 -5.99 6.95 1.55
C ILE A 189 -6.90 6.89 0.32
N HIS A 190 -7.00 7.99 -0.44
CA HIS A 190 -7.84 8.08 -1.63
C HIS A 190 -7.47 7.05 -2.71
N LEU A 191 -6.18 6.96 -3.06
CA LEU A 191 -5.69 5.92 -3.98
C LEU A 191 -5.86 4.50 -3.41
N GLY A 192 -5.91 4.38 -2.09
CA GLY A 192 -6.29 3.16 -1.38
C GLY A 192 -7.69 2.72 -1.74
N ASP A 193 -8.66 3.63 -1.65
CA ASP A 193 -10.07 3.34 -1.97
C ASP A 193 -10.27 3.00 -3.44
N ILE A 194 -9.62 3.71 -4.37
CA ILE A 194 -9.61 3.36 -5.80
C ILE A 194 -9.09 1.93 -6.01
N ASN A 195 -7.98 1.59 -5.36
CA ASN A 195 -7.40 0.26 -5.49
C ASN A 195 -8.29 -0.82 -4.87
N ASP A 196 -8.94 -0.55 -3.74
CA ASP A 196 -9.87 -1.49 -3.10
C ASP A 196 -11.07 -1.74 -4.00
N ALA A 197 -11.71 -0.70 -4.54
CA ALA A 197 -12.83 -0.84 -5.47
C ALA A 197 -12.43 -1.70 -6.69
N ARG A 198 -11.26 -1.45 -7.29
CA ARG A 198 -10.71 -2.27 -8.37
C ARG A 198 -10.49 -3.74 -7.97
N ILE A 199 -9.96 -4.00 -6.77
CA ILE A 199 -9.77 -5.38 -6.27
C ILE A 199 -11.13 -6.05 -6.05
N HIS A 200 -12.11 -5.34 -5.50
CA HIS A 200 -13.44 -5.89 -5.24
C HIS A 200 -14.15 -6.28 -6.54
N LEU A 201 -14.04 -5.46 -7.59
CA LEU A 201 -14.54 -5.79 -8.93
C LEU A 201 -13.91 -7.09 -9.47
N LYS A 202 -12.59 -7.25 -9.33
CA LYS A 202 -11.89 -8.49 -9.70
C LYS A 202 -12.32 -9.69 -8.87
N MET A 203 -12.56 -9.50 -7.57
CA MET A 203 -13.04 -10.56 -6.68
C MET A 203 -14.46 -10.99 -7.05
N MET A 204 -15.35 -10.04 -7.35
CA MET A 204 -16.70 -10.31 -7.83
C MET A 204 -16.72 -11.09 -9.15
N ALA A 205 -15.88 -10.70 -10.11
CA ALA A 205 -15.72 -11.43 -11.37
C ALA A 205 -15.19 -12.86 -11.21
N SER A 206 -14.64 -13.21 -10.04
CA SER A 206 -14.15 -14.57 -9.74
C SER A 206 -15.20 -15.48 -9.10
N VAL A 207 -16.36 -14.94 -8.71
CA VAL A 207 -17.46 -15.72 -8.13
C VAL A 207 -18.12 -16.54 -9.25
N LYS A 208 -18.24 -17.85 -9.03
CA LYS A 208 -18.84 -18.80 -10.00
C LYS A 208 -20.18 -19.39 -9.54
N ASP A 209 -20.59 -19.05 -8.33
CA ASP A 209 -21.83 -19.54 -7.75
C ASP A 209 -23.02 -18.76 -8.34
N GLU A 210 -23.86 -19.45 -9.12
CA GLU A 210 -25.00 -18.85 -9.81
C GLU A 210 -26.04 -18.27 -8.82
N ASP A 211 -26.15 -18.85 -7.62
CA ASP A 211 -27.05 -18.37 -6.58
C ASP A 211 -26.65 -17.00 -6.03
N LEU A 212 -25.40 -16.58 -6.28
CA LEU A 212 -24.85 -15.28 -5.86
C LEU A 212 -24.89 -14.23 -6.98
N ASN A 213 -25.30 -14.58 -8.20
CA ASN A 213 -25.18 -13.68 -9.35
C ASN A 213 -25.90 -12.33 -9.14
N THR A 214 -27.12 -12.35 -8.58
CA THR A 214 -27.86 -11.14 -8.26
C THR A 214 -27.10 -10.24 -7.27
N ALA A 215 -26.51 -10.82 -6.21
CA ALA A 215 -25.73 -10.05 -5.24
C ALA A 215 -24.45 -9.48 -5.85
N VAL A 216 -23.79 -10.26 -6.72
CA VAL A 216 -22.58 -9.86 -7.45
C VAL A 216 -22.88 -8.66 -8.34
N VAL A 217 -23.95 -8.71 -9.15
CA VAL A 217 -24.33 -7.61 -10.05
C VAL A 217 -24.66 -6.33 -9.26
N LEU A 218 -25.44 -6.45 -8.18
CA LEU A 218 -25.81 -5.30 -7.34
C LEU A 218 -24.58 -4.61 -6.73
N TYR A 219 -23.69 -5.40 -6.12
CA TYR A 219 -22.50 -4.84 -5.48
C TYR A 219 -21.47 -4.33 -6.50
N GLN A 220 -21.39 -4.96 -7.68
CA GLN A 220 -20.56 -4.51 -8.78
C GLN A 220 -20.97 -3.12 -9.26
N GLN A 221 -22.25 -2.88 -9.51
CA GLN A 221 -22.76 -1.57 -9.90
C GLN A 221 -22.45 -0.49 -8.86
N ALA A 222 -22.60 -0.81 -7.57
CA ALA A 222 -22.23 0.10 -6.49
C ALA A 222 -20.74 0.45 -6.51
N LYS A 223 -19.86 -0.53 -6.76
CA LYS A 223 -18.40 -0.33 -6.81
C LYS A 223 -17.93 0.39 -8.05
N GLU A 224 -18.55 0.18 -9.20
CA GLU A 224 -18.27 0.94 -10.42
C GLU A 224 -18.62 2.41 -10.25
N LYS A 225 -19.76 2.71 -9.62
CA LYS A 225 -20.16 4.08 -9.30
C LYS A 225 -19.20 4.76 -8.32
N GLU A 226 -18.81 4.06 -7.25
CA GLU A 226 -17.81 4.56 -6.29
C GLU A 226 -16.48 4.83 -6.97
N LEU A 227 -15.99 3.89 -7.78
CA LEU A 227 -14.74 4.01 -8.51
C LEU A 227 -14.75 5.23 -9.45
N TYR A 228 -15.84 5.44 -10.18
CA TYR A 228 -15.99 6.61 -11.03
C TYR A 228 -15.89 7.92 -10.23
N GLY A 229 -16.59 8.01 -9.09
CA GLY A 229 -16.52 9.17 -8.20
C GLY A 229 -15.10 9.43 -7.69
N LEU A 230 -14.46 8.41 -7.13
CA LEU A 230 -13.09 8.52 -6.61
C LEU A 230 -12.09 8.95 -7.68
N THR A 231 -12.22 8.43 -8.91
CA THR A 231 -11.30 8.80 -10.00
C THR A 231 -11.48 10.25 -10.41
N LYS A 232 -12.72 10.77 -10.37
CA LYS A 232 -13.04 12.17 -10.67
C LYS A 232 -12.50 13.14 -9.61
N ASP A 233 -12.43 12.73 -8.35
CA ASP A 233 -11.94 13.57 -7.24
C ASP A 233 -10.40 13.60 -7.16
N LEU A 234 -9.70 12.70 -7.84
CA LEU A 234 -8.25 12.57 -7.77
C LEU A 234 -7.48 13.85 -8.16
N PRO A 235 -7.82 14.57 -9.24
CA PRO A 235 -7.10 15.80 -9.61
C PRO A 235 -7.10 16.87 -8.51
N LEU A 236 -8.20 16.99 -7.75
CA LEU A 236 -8.30 17.96 -6.64
C LEU A 236 -7.32 17.64 -5.53
N LEU A 237 -7.19 16.36 -5.17
CA LEU A 237 -6.24 15.90 -4.15
C LEU A 237 -4.79 15.94 -4.65
N TRP A 238 -4.58 15.77 -5.96
CA TRP A 238 -3.25 15.86 -6.56
C TRP A 238 -2.67 17.27 -6.48
N ILE A 239 -3.50 18.30 -6.67
CA ILE A 239 -3.08 19.71 -6.53
C ILE A 239 -2.47 19.99 -5.16
N GLU A 240 -2.94 19.35 -4.08
CA GLU A 240 -2.35 19.50 -2.75
C GLU A 240 -0.88 19.05 -2.70
N LEU A 241 -0.51 18.01 -3.46
CA LEU A 241 0.85 17.49 -3.52
C LEU A 241 1.75 18.30 -4.47
N GLU A 242 1.21 18.87 -5.55
CA GLU A 242 1.98 19.76 -6.43
C GLU A 242 2.07 21.21 -5.92
N ASN A 243 1.31 21.54 -4.87
CA ASN A 243 1.32 22.84 -4.23
C ASN A 243 2.77 23.23 -3.80
N PRO A 244 3.22 24.47 -4.10
CA PRO A 244 4.47 25.01 -3.57
C PRO A 244 4.67 24.80 -2.07
N GLU A 245 3.59 24.83 -1.28
CA GLU A 245 3.65 24.62 0.17
C GLU A 245 4.22 23.25 0.54
N TRP A 246 3.71 22.17 -0.06
CA TRP A 246 4.23 20.83 0.21
C TRP A 246 5.69 20.69 -0.23
N ARG A 247 6.05 21.30 -1.37
CA ARG A 247 7.44 21.34 -1.85
C ARG A 247 8.36 22.09 -0.87
N ASN A 248 7.89 23.18 -0.30
CA ASN A 248 8.61 23.93 0.74
C ASN A 248 8.77 23.10 2.00
N GLN A 249 7.74 22.37 2.44
CA GLN A 249 7.83 21.47 3.60
C GLN A 249 8.89 20.39 3.38
N VAL A 250 8.93 19.77 2.20
CA VAL A 250 9.97 18.80 1.84
C VAL A 250 11.34 19.47 1.81
N ALA A 251 11.49 20.64 1.18
CA ALA A 251 12.76 21.35 1.12
C ALA A 251 13.30 21.74 2.52
N LEU A 252 12.42 22.24 3.40
CA LEU A 252 12.76 22.55 4.80
C LEU A 252 13.15 21.31 5.59
N ALA A 253 12.43 20.19 5.40
CA ALA A 253 12.75 18.92 6.03
C ALA A 253 14.13 18.40 5.60
N LEU A 254 14.49 18.56 4.32
CA LEU A 254 15.81 18.20 3.80
C LEU A 254 16.91 19.15 4.27
N ALA A 255 16.62 20.45 4.40
CA ALA A 255 17.58 21.45 4.86
C ALA A 255 17.91 21.34 6.36
N ALA A 256 17.07 20.66 7.15
CA ALA A 256 17.26 20.47 8.59
C ALA A 256 18.22 19.31 8.97
N MET A 257 18.71 18.55 7.98
CA MET A 257 19.51 17.33 8.17
C MET A 257 21.01 17.58 8.38
#